data_AF-A0A524LEA8-F1
#
_entry.id   AF-A0A524LEA8-F1
#
_cell.length_a   1.000
_cell.length_b   1.000
_cell.length_c   1.000
_cell.angle_alpha   90.00
_cell.angle_beta   90.00
_cell.angle_gamma   90.00
#
_symmetry.space_group_name_H-M   'P 1'
#
loop_
_entity.id
_entity.type
_entity.pdbx_description
1 polymer ?
#
loop_
_entity_poly.entity_id
_entity_poly.type
_entity_poly.pdbx_seq_one_letter_code
_entity_poly.pdbx_strand_id
1 'polypeptide(L)'
;MEPLESKLAGRGDGGRSEALLEQLYRCALEGEGRSSFELREWVDRAEAWRIVTALRECRGNRSAAARLLGTGRRTLYTKMERLGVGPAWGLVRGREAAGPPLRARRCG
;
A
#
# COMPACT_ATOMS: atom_id res chain seq x y z
N MET A 1 -25.57 43.14 10.92
CA MET A 1 -24.41 42.46 10.32
C MET A 1 -23.97 41.43 11.35
N GLU A 2 -24.59 40.25 11.31
CA GLU A 2 -24.39 39.17 12.31
C GLU A 2 -23.30 38.22 11.80
N PRO A 3 -22.33 37.80 12.64
CA PRO A 3 -21.14 37.10 12.20
C PRO A 3 -21.40 35.63 11.87
N LEU A 4 -20.99 35.23 10.67
CA LEU A 4 -21.20 33.91 10.08
C LEU A 4 -20.05 32.94 10.43
N GLU A 5 -19.67 32.81 11.70
CA GLU A 5 -18.54 31.94 12.12
C GLU A 5 -18.90 30.92 13.21
N SER A 6 -20.06 30.28 13.10
CA SER A 6 -20.44 29.23 14.03
C SER A 6 -21.17 28.07 13.37
N LYS A 7 -20.40 27.13 12.79
CA LYS A 7 -20.65 25.67 12.83
C LYS A 7 -19.70 24.86 11.96
N LEU A 8 -18.42 24.76 12.35
CA LEU A 8 -17.58 23.61 11.98
C LEU A 8 -16.96 22.93 13.21
N ALA A 9 -17.64 23.01 14.35
CA ALA A 9 -17.33 22.18 15.51
C ALA A 9 -17.85 20.74 15.30
N GLY A 10 -17.35 20.07 14.26
CA GLY A 10 -17.30 18.61 14.21
C GLY A 10 -16.16 18.15 15.11
N ARG A 11 -16.39 18.08 16.42
CA ARG A 11 -15.44 17.48 17.37
C ARG A 11 -15.34 15.97 17.08
N GLY A 12 -14.13 15.49 16.78
CA GLY A 12 -13.76 14.08 16.96
C GLY A 12 -12.76 13.55 15.93
N ASP A 13 -11.51 13.37 16.37
CA ASP A 13 -10.47 12.51 15.76
C ASP A 13 -9.92 12.83 14.35
N GLY A 14 -10.60 13.67 13.56
CA GLY A 14 -10.14 14.07 12.22
C GLY A 14 -8.72 14.64 12.21
N GLY A 15 -8.42 15.56 13.15
CA GLY A 15 -7.09 16.15 13.27
C GLY A 15 -6.00 15.16 13.69
N ARG A 16 -6.32 14.10 14.44
CA ARG A 16 -5.32 13.08 14.82
C ARG A 16 -4.98 12.19 13.63
N SER A 17 -5.99 11.73 12.90
CA SER A 17 -5.81 10.91 11.70
C SER A 17 -5.10 11.70 10.61
N GLU A 18 -5.46 12.96 10.41
CA GLU A 18 -4.80 13.88 9.48
C GLU A 18 -3.33 14.11 9.86
N ALA A 19 -3.05 14.43 11.12
CA ALA A 19 -1.68 14.61 11.59
C ALA A 19 -0.82 13.33 11.45
N LEU A 20 -1.42 12.14 11.60
CA LEU A 20 -0.72 10.88 11.39
C LEU A 20 -0.41 10.65 9.91
N LEU A 21 -1.37 10.94 9.01
CA LEU A 21 -1.14 10.85 7.56
C LEU A 21 -0.04 11.81 7.11
N GLU A 22 -0.03 13.03 7.64
CA GLU A 22 1.02 14.01 7.35
C GLU A 22 2.40 13.51 7.82
N GLN A 23 2.48 12.94 9.02
CA GLN A 23 3.73 12.35 9.53
C GLN A 23 4.21 11.19 8.66
N LEU A 24 3.32 10.27 8.27
CA LEU A 24 3.66 9.15 7.39
C LEU A 24 4.18 9.63 6.02
N TYR A 25 3.54 10.65 5.45
CA TYR A 25 3.95 11.25 4.18
C TYR A 25 5.35 11.87 4.30
N ARG A 26 5.62 12.63 5.37
CA ARG A 26 6.92 13.25 5.63
C ARG A 26 8.04 12.21 5.78
N CYS A 27 7.85 11.20 6.63
CA CYS A 27 8.84 10.13 6.81
C CYS A 27 9.12 9.39 5.49
N ALA A 28 8.10 9.18 4.65
CA ALA A 28 8.27 8.53 3.36
C ALA A 28 9.10 9.36 2.37
N LEU A 29 8.94 10.69 2.39
CA LEU A 29 9.74 11.61 1.58
C LEU A 29 11.20 11.66 2.03
N GLU A 30 11.42 11.77 3.34
CA GLU A 30 12.75 11.80 3.95
C GLU A 30 13.54 10.52 3.63
N GLY A 31 12.91 9.35 3.71
CA GLY A 31 13.55 8.07 3.40
C GLY A 31 13.99 7.92 1.93
N GLU A 32 13.43 8.71 1.02
CA GLU A 32 13.73 8.67 -0.42
C GLU A 32 14.47 9.93 -0.91
N GLY A 33 14.71 10.91 -0.04
CA GLY A 33 15.37 12.18 -0.38
C GLY A 33 14.57 13.04 -1.36
N ARG A 34 13.24 12.93 -1.38
CA ARG A 34 12.35 13.65 -2.32
C ARG A 34 11.56 14.75 -1.62
N SER A 35 11.16 15.77 -2.38
CA SER A 35 10.35 16.89 -1.86
C SER A 35 8.84 16.65 -1.95
N SER A 36 8.37 15.78 -2.86
CA SER A 36 6.97 15.38 -2.96
C SER A 36 6.82 14.05 -3.71
N PHE A 37 5.64 13.43 -3.58
CA PHE A 37 5.18 12.35 -4.44
C PHE A 37 3.99 12.83 -5.27
N GLU A 38 3.83 12.29 -6.48
CA GLU A 38 2.56 12.40 -7.18
C GLU A 38 1.46 11.64 -6.42
N LEU A 39 0.21 12.10 -6.52
CA LEU A 39 -0.93 11.46 -5.86
C LEU A 39 -1.00 9.96 -6.17
N ARG A 40 -0.76 9.60 -7.44
CA ARG A 40 -0.78 8.21 -7.87
C ARG A 40 0.29 7.37 -7.18
N GLU A 41 1.52 7.89 -7.06
CA GLU A 41 2.62 7.20 -6.40
C GLU A 41 2.34 7.00 -4.90
N TRP A 42 1.80 8.02 -4.23
CA TRP A 42 1.46 7.92 -2.82
C TRP A 42 0.37 6.88 -2.56
N VAL A 43 -0.69 6.89 -3.36
CA VAL A 43 -1.77 5.89 -3.28
C VAL A 43 -1.23 4.48 -3.55
N ASP A 44 -0.37 4.32 -4.55
CA ASP A 44 0.23 3.04 -4.90
C ASP A 44 1.09 2.48 -3.76
N ARG A 45 1.81 3.35 -3.04
CA ARG A 45 2.62 2.94 -1.89
C ARG A 45 1.75 2.52 -0.70
N ALA A 46 0.71 3.29 -0.38
CA ALA A 46 -0.24 2.93 0.65
C ALA A 46 -0.96 1.60 0.34
N GLU A 47 -1.35 1.42 -0.92
CA GLU A 47 -1.98 0.19 -1.41
C GLU A 47 -1.02 -1.02 -1.30
N ALA A 48 0.22 -0.87 -1.77
CA ALA A 48 1.23 -1.91 -1.69
C ALA A 48 1.51 -2.33 -0.23
N TRP A 49 1.67 -1.35 0.66
CA TRP A 49 1.85 -1.61 2.10
C TRP A 49 0.68 -2.41 2.67
N ARG A 50 -0.57 -2.01 2.36
CA ARG A 50 -1.75 -2.70 2.90
C ARG A 50 -1.88 -4.13 2.38
N ILE A 51 -1.57 -4.36 1.09
CA ILE A 51 -1.57 -5.69 0.48
C ILE A 51 -0.48 -6.58 1.10
N VAL A 52 0.74 -6.08 1.27
CA VAL A 52 1.84 -6.83 1.89
C VAL A 52 1.47 -7.22 3.31
N THR A 53 0.93 -6.29 4.09
CA THR A 53 0.49 -6.56 5.48
C THR A 53 -0.59 -7.63 5.53
N ALA A 54 -1.61 -7.55 4.66
CA ALA A 54 -2.65 -8.59 4.58
C ALA A 54 -2.09 -9.97 4.17
N LEU A 55 -1.15 -10.01 3.23
CA LEU A 55 -0.47 -11.25 2.84
C LEU A 55 0.35 -11.82 3.99
N ARG A 56 1.02 -10.98 4.80
CA ARG A 56 1.78 -11.40 5.99
C ARG A 56 0.86 -12.00 7.05
N GLU A 57 -0.24 -11.31 7.39
CA GLU A 57 -1.26 -11.81 8.32
C GLU A 57 -1.84 -13.16 7.86
N CYS A 58 -2.03 -13.32 6.55
CA CYS A 58 -2.54 -14.54 5.93
C CYS A 58 -1.46 -15.58 5.59
N ARG A 59 -0.20 -15.39 6.02
CA ARG A 59 0.94 -16.28 5.74
C ARG A 59 1.09 -16.64 4.25
N GLY A 60 0.91 -15.65 3.38
CA GLY A 60 0.99 -15.80 1.92
C GLY A 60 -0.27 -16.38 1.26
N ASN A 61 -1.32 -16.69 2.02
CA ASN A 61 -2.59 -17.14 1.45
C ASN A 61 -3.32 -15.97 0.78
N ARG A 62 -3.17 -15.88 -0.53
CA ARG A 62 -3.76 -14.81 -1.36
C ARG A 62 -5.29 -14.77 -1.32
N SER A 63 -5.95 -15.93 -1.18
CA SER A 63 -7.42 -15.97 -1.11
C SER A 63 -7.93 -15.45 0.23
N ALA A 64 -7.24 -15.79 1.33
CA ALA A 64 -7.53 -15.23 2.64
C ALA A 64 -7.24 -13.72 2.69
N ALA A 65 -6.11 -13.29 2.11
CA ALA A 65 -5.75 -11.87 2.04
C ALA A 65 -6.78 -11.05 1.23
N ALA A 66 -7.28 -11.57 0.10
CA ALA A 66 -8.33 -10.89 -0.67
C ALA A 66 -9.61 -10.68 0.15
N ARG A 67 -10.03 -11.71 0.90
CA ARG A 67 -11.19 -11.62 1.81
C ARG A 67 -10.95 -10.62 2.93
N LEU A 68 -9.77 -10.64 3.54
CA LEU A 68 -9.37 -9.69 4.59
C LEU A 68 -9.37 -8.24 4.10
N LEU A 69 -8.96 -8.01 2.85
CA LEU A 69 -8.97 -6.70 2.21
C LEU A 69 -10.35 -6.28 1.68
N GLY A 70 -11.37 -7.13 1.77
CA GLY A 70 -12.70 -6.85 1.22
C GLY A 70 -12.73 -6.73 -0.31
N THR A 71 -11.82 -7.40 -1.00
CA THR A 71 -11.70 -7.32 -2.47
C THR A 71 -11.81 -8.68 -3.14
N GLY A 72 -12.12 -8.68 -4.44
CA GLY A 72 -12.12 -9.89 -5.25
C GLY A 72 -10.69 -10.41 -5.49
N ARG A 73 -10.53 -11.74 -5.60
CA ARG A 73 -9.22 -12.36 -5.90
C ARG A 73 -8.59 -11.81 -7.19
N ARG A 74 -9.39 -11.62 -8.24
CA ARG A 74 -8.93 -11.06 -9.53
C ARG A 74 -8.40 -9.64 -9.35
N THR A 75 -9.13 -8.81 -8.61
CA THR A 75 -8.71 -7.43 -8.30
C THR A 75 -7.42 -7.40 -7.49
N LEU A 76 -7.29 -8.28 -6.48
CA LEU A 76 -6.04 -8.40 -5.73
C LEU A 76 -4.87 -8.77 -6.63
N TYR A 77 -5.04 -9.75 -7.53
CA TYR A 77 -3.98 -10.17 -8.46
C TYR A 77 -3.57 -9.05 -9.41
N THR A 78 -4.53 -8.32 -9.97
CA THR A 78 -4.24 -7.16 -10.83
C THR A 78 -3.49 -6.06 -10.07
N LYS A 79 -3.87 -5.78 -8.81
CA LYS A 79 -3.14 -4.80 -7.97
C LYS A 79 -1.73 -5.29 -7.63
N MET A 80 -1.57 -6.58 -7.29
CA MET A 80 -0.28 -7.19 -7.01
C MET A 80 0.67 -7.11 -8.21
N GLU A 81 0.20 -7.46 -9.42
CA GLU A 81 0.99 -7.38 -10.64
C GLU A 81 1.42 -5.94 -10.94
N ARG A 82 0.46 -5.01 -10.91
CA ARG A 82 0.70 -3.58 -11.17
C ARG A 82 1.71 -2.96 -10.19
N LEU A 83 1.68 -3.40 -8.94
CA LEU A 83 2.53 -2.86 -7.87
C LEU A 83 3.81 -3.67 -7.63
N GLY A 84 4.01 -4.78 -8.35
CA GLY A 84 5.15 -5.69 -8.15
C GLY A 84 5.16 -6.38 -6.78
N VAL A 85 3.99 -6.59 -6.16
CA VAL A 85 3.87 -7.17 -4.82
C VAL A 85 3.68 -8.68 -4.90
N GLY A 86 4.66 -9.45 -4.42
CA GLY A 86 4.62 -10.91 -4.38
C GLY A 86 4.29 -11.51 -3.00
N PRO A 87 3.85 -12.78 -2.94
CA PRO A 87 3.60 -13.49 -1.67
C PRO A 87 4.87 -13.77 -0.85
N ALA A 88 6.06 -13.65 -1.44
CA ALA A 88 7.36 -13.78 -0.78
C ALA A 88 7.86 -12.49 -0.10
N TRP A 89 6.95 -11.55 0.16
CA TRP A 89 7.12 -10.36 1.03
C TRP A 89 8.44 -9.58 0.86
N GLY A 90 8.77 -9.10 -0.34
CA GLY A 90 9.88 -8.16 -0.51
C GLY A 90 9.52 -7.07 -1.50
N LEU A 91 9.71 -5.81 -1.12
CA LEU A 91 9.76 -4.68 -2.03
C LEU A 91 10.71 -5.01 -3.19
N VAL A 92 10.17 -5.34 -4.37
CA VAL A 92 10.93 -5.24 -5.61
C VAL A 92 10.83 -3.79 -6.06
N ARG A 93 11.44 -2.86 -5.31
CA ARG A 93 11.76 -1.54 -5.82
C ARG A 93 13.28 -1.44 -5.97
N GLY A 94 13.73 -1.68 -7.21
CA GLY A 94 14.87 -0.92 -7.75
C GLY A 94 16.26 -1.55 -7.74
N ARG A 95 16.42 -2.80 -8.18
CA ARG A 95 17.53 -3.18 -9.09
C ARG A 95 17.32 -4.60 -9.63
N GLU A 96 17.54 -4.73 -10.93
CA GLU A 96 17.66 -5.99 -11.69
C GLU A 96 16.35 -6.69 -12.10
N ALA A 97 16.01 -6.45 -13.37
CA ALA A 97 15.50 -7.50 -14.23
C ALA A 97 16.46 -8.70 -14.20
N ALA A 98 16.20 -9.67 -13.32
CA ALA A 98 16.92 -10.94 -13.28
C ALA A 98 15.94 -12.10 -13.41
N GLY A 99 15.62 -12.41 -14.67
CA GLY A 99 15.37 -13.76 -15.16
C GLY A 99 14.00 -14.39 -14.84
N PRO A 100 13.41 -15.13 -15.79
CA PRO A 100 12.25 -15.97 -15.48
C PRO A 100 12.67 -17.07 -14.49
N PRO A 101 11.74 -17.57 -13.64
CA PRO A 101 12.05 -18.63 -12.70
C PRO A 101 12.55 -19.85 -13.48
N LEU A 102 13.73 -20.34 -13.12
CA LEU A 102 14.24 -21.62 -13.59
C LEU A 102 13.17 -22.67 -13.28
N ARG A 103 12.56 -23.20 -14.34
CA ARG A 103 11.65 -24.34 -14.27
C ARG A 103 12.38 -25.45 -13.51
N ALA A 104 11.83 -25.87 -12.38
CA ALA A 104 12.23 -27.11 -11.73
C ALA A 104 12.18 -28.22 -12.79
N ARG A 105 13.33 -28.83 -13.05
CA ARG A 105 13.44 -29.98 -13.92
C ARG A 105 12.56 -31.08 -13.34
N ARG A 106 11.67 -31.63 -14.17
CA ARG A 106 11.01 -32.91 -13.89
C ARG A 106 12.11 -33.94 -13.61
N CYS A 107 12.07 -34.55 -12.43
CA CYS A 107 12.60 -35.89 -12.24
C CYS A 107 11.43 -36.84 -12.49
N GLY A 108 11.62 -37.75 -13.44
CA GLY A 108 10.64 -38.71 -13.94
C GLY A 108 11.14 -39.25 -15.26
#